data_AF-A0A7K2WQW8-F1
#
_entry.id   AF-A0A7K2WQW8-F1
#
_cell.length_a   1.000
_cell.length_b   1.000
_cell.length_c   1.000
_cell.angle_alpha   90.00
_cell.angle_beta   90.00
_cell.angle_gamma   90.00
#
_symmetry.space_group_name_H-M   'P 1'
#
loop_
_entity.id
_entity.type
_entity.pdbx_description
1 polymer ?
#
loop_
_entity_poly.entity_id
_entity_poly.type
_entity_poly.pdbx_seq_one_letter_code
_entity_poly.pdbx_strand_id
1 'polypeptide(L)' 'AGHPWARPGALRAFRRYDSRGHIIGGRMVELPEAAEAAFDRAFTEAFADPETATVHVRAVEYGCYHFRVDRP' A
#
# COMPACT_ATOMS: atom_id res chain seq x y z
N ALA A 1 12.68 5.59 9.37
CA ALA A 1 12.18 4.35 10.01
C ALA A 1 11.44 3.57 8.93
N GLY A 2 11.71 2.27 8.80
CA GLY A 2 11.18 1.44 7.71
C GLY A 2 9.72 1.05 7.86
N HIS A 3 9.09 0.62 6.76
CA HIS A 3 7.73 0.14 6.70
C HIS A 3 7.62 -1.26 7.33
N PRO A 4 6.69 -1.47 8.27
CA PRO A 4 6.52 -2.79 8.87
C PRO A 4 6.07 -3.82 7.81
N TRP A 5 6.55 -5.06 7.94
CA TRP A 5 6.28 -6.19 7.01
C TRP A 5 6.81 -6.04 5.57
N ALA A 6 7.79 -5.15 5.35
CA ALA A 6 8.57 -5.06 4.12
C ALA A 6 9.56 -6.25 4.00
N ARG A 7 9.03 -7.42 3.59
CA ARG A 7 9.82 -8.64 3.38
C ARG A 7 10.02 -8.88 1.88
N PRO A 8 11.26 -8.94 1.37
CA PRO A 8 11.53 -9.29 -0.03
C PRO A 8 10.83 -10.59 -0.45
N GLY A 9 10.40 -10.65 -1.71
CA GLY A 9 9.68 -11.77 -2.32
C GLY A 9 8.20 -11.87 -1.94
N ALA A 10 7.71 -11.01 -1.04
CA ALA A 10 6.30 -11.03 -0.66
C ALA A 10 5.43 -10.18 -1.59
N LEU A 11 4.17 -10.57 -1.79
CA LEU A 11 3.20 -9.81 -2.58
C LEU A 11 2.31 -8.95 -1.66
N ARG A 12 2.23 -7.64 -1.94
CA ARG A 12 1.40 -6.71 -1.16
C ARG A 12 0.40 -6.00 -2.04
N ALA A 13 -0.84 -5.92 -1.57
CA ALA A 13 -1.85 -5.05 -2.17
C ALA A 13 -1.89 -3.71 -1.44
N PHE A 14 -1.67 -2.63 -2.19
CA PHE A 14 -1.84 -1.24 -1.78
C PHE A 14 -3.21 -0.79 -2.27
N ARG A 15 -4.25 -1.01 -1.45
CA ARG A 15 -5.64 -0.71 -1.79
C ARG A 15 -5.96 0.73 -1.41
N ARG A 16 -6.53 1.50 -2.34
CA ARG A 16 -6.83 2.93 -2.19
C ARG A 16 -8.28 3.14 -1.82
N TYR A 17 -8.52 4.10 -0.94
CA TYR A 17 -9.84 4.47 -0.44
C TYR A 17 -10.06 5.98 -0.57
N ASP A 18 -11.29 6.37 -0.92
CA ASP A 18 -11.73 7.77 -0.83
C ASP A 18 -12.02 8.19 0.62
N SER A 19 -12.31 9.48 0.83
CA SER A 19 -12.64 10.03 2.16
C SER A 19 -13.94 9.49 2.76
N ARG A 20 -14.74 8.78 1.96
CA ARG A 20 -15.98 8.12 2.36
C ARG A 20 -15.78 6.64 2.67
N GLY A 21 -14.56 6.12 2.50
CA GLY A 21 -14.20 4.73 2.73
C GLY A 21 -14.55 3.79 1.57
N HIS A 22 -14.86 4.30 0.38
CA HIS A 22 -15.04 3.47 -0.80
C HIS A 22 -13.69 3.06 -1.39
N ILE A 23 -13.62 1.84 -1.92
CA ILE A 23 -12.44 1.39 -2.67
C ILE A 23 -12.46 2.06 -4.04
N ILE A 24 -11.44 2.86 -4.31
CA ILE A 24 -11.23 3.56 -5.59
C ILE A 24 -10.05 2.99 -6.39
N GLY A 25 -9.57 1.82 -5.97
CA GLY A 25 -8.61 1.00 -6.73
C GLY A 25 -7.45 0.52 -5.87
N GLY A 26 -6.31 0.34 -6.51
CA GLY A 26 -5.10 -0.12 -5.83
C GLY A 26 -4.12 -0.80 -6.78
N ARG A 27 -2.98 -1.19 -6.24
CA ARG A 27 -1.91 -1.86 -6.97
C ARG A 27 -1.34 -3.02 -6.16
N MET A 28 -1.03 -4.13 -6.82
CA MET A 28 -0.21 -5.19 -6.24
C MET A 28 1.27 -4.92 -6.54
N VAL A 29 2.11 -5.08 -5.52
CA VAL A 29 3.55 -4.86 -5.59
C VAL A 29 4.24 -6.09 -5.02
N GLU A 30 5.01 -6.76 -5.86
CA GLU A 30 5.98 -7.75 -5.41
C GLU A 30 7.19 -7.00 -4.85
N LEU A 31 7.58 -7.32 -3.62
CA LEU A 31 8.62 -6.59 -2.91
C LEU A 31 10.00 -7.06 -3.35
N PRO A 32 10.83 -6.19 -3.96
CA PRO A 32 12.23 -6.52 -4.26
C PRO A 32 13.06 -6.53 -2.98
N GLU A 33 14.35 -6.84 -3.09
CA GLU A 33 15.33 -6.73 -1.98
C GLU A 33 15.31 -5.34 -1.34
N ALA A 34 15.20 -4.28 -2.16
CA ALA A 34 14.98 -2.92 -1.71
C ALA A 34 13.50 -2.66 -1.36
N ALA A 35 12.93 -3.47 -0.45
CA ALA A 35 11.50 -3.47 -0.15
C ALA A 35 11.01 -2.10 0.33
N GLU A 36 11.79 -1.39 1.16
CA GLU A 36 11.46 -0.05 1.66
C GLU A 36 11.20 0.96 0.53
N ALA A 37 12.12 1.02 -0.45
CA ALA A 37 11.99 1.91 -1.60
C ALA A 37 10.76 1.56 -2.46
N ALA A 38 10.38 0.28 -2.51
CA ALA A 38 9.18 -0.16 -3.21
C ALA A 38 7.90 0.30 -2.50
N PHE A 39 7.86 0.29 -1.17
CA PHE A 39 6.75 0.86 -0.40
C PHE A 39 6.63 2.38 -0.63
N ASP A 40 7.74 3.11 -0.51
CA ASP A 40 7.74 4.57 -0.69
C ASP A 40 7.20 4.93 -2.08
N ARG A 41 7.70 4.27 -3.13
CA ARG A 41 7.21 4.46 -4.49
C ARG A 41 5.72 4.13 -4.62
N ALA A 42 5.27 3.01 -4.06
CA ALA A 42 3.87 2.60 -4.12
C ALA A 42 2.95 3.62 -3.42
N PHE A 43 3.37 4.19 -2.30
CA PHE A 43 2.63 5.26 -1.63
C PHE A 43 2.64 6.56 -2.44
N THR A 44 3.79 6.98 -2.98
CA THR A 44 3.86 8.16 -3.86
C THR A 44 2.90 8.02 -5.05
N GLU A 45 2.90 6.87 -5.72
CA GLU A 45 1.98 6.60 -6.83
C GLU A 45 0.52 6.57 -6.39
N ALA A 46 0.21 5.94 -5.24
CA ALA A 46 -1.15 5.86 -4.73
C ALA A 46 -1.72 7.24 -4.39
N PHE A 47 -0.92 8.09 -3.73
CA PHE A 47 -1.33 9.43 -3.32
C PHE A 47 -1.19 10.49 -4.42
N ALA A 48 -0.64 10.15 -5.60
CA ALA A 48 -0.69 11.02 -6.77
C ALA A 48 -2.13 11.23 -7.29
N ASP A 49 -3.04 10.32 -6.96
CA ASP A 49 -4.47 10.47 -7.19
C ASP A 49 -5.11 11.29 -6.05
N PRO A 50 -5.64 12.50 -6.32
CA PRO A 50 -6.20 13.37 -5.29
C PRO A 50 -7.44 12.79 -4.59
N GLU A 51 -8.12 11.79 -5.16
CA GLU A 51 -9.26 11.15 -4.49
C GLU A 51 -8.82 10.15 -3.41
N THR A 52 -7.54 9.73 -3.42
CA THR A 52 -7.00 8.78 -2.43
C THR A 52 -6.78 9.44 -1.08
N ALA A 53 -7.67 9.17 -0.13
CA ALA A 53 -7.57 9.62 1.25
C ALA A 53 -6.77 8.64 2.14
N THR A 54 -6.94 7.34 1.91
CA THR A 54 -6.28 6.29 2.72
C THR A 54 -5.78 5.16 1.83
N VAL A 55 -4.63 4.57 2.18
CA VAL A 55 -4.08 3.38 1.52
C VAL A 55 -3.94 2.26 2.55
N HIS A 56 -4.59 1.11 2.31
CA HIS A 56 -4.40 -0.10 3.10
C HIS A 56 -3.34 -1.00 2.46
N VAL A 57 -2.40 -1.48 3.26
CA VAL A 57 -1.46 -2.53 2.89
C VAL A 57 -2.01 -3.87 3.37
N ARG A 58 -2.13 -4.82 2.44
CA ARG A 58 -2.65 -6.16 2.69
C ARG A 58 -1.74 -7.25 2.13
N ALA A 59 -1.69 -8.39 2.80
CA ALA A 59 -1.16 -9.62 2.21
C ALA A 59 -2.19 -10.18 1.22
N VAL A 60 -1.74 -10.54 0.00
CA VAL A 60 -2.63 -11.08 -1.04
C VAL A 60 -2.97 -12.54 -0.76
N GLU A 61 -1.97 -13.29 -0.29
CA GLU A 61 -1.99 -14.74 -0.09
C GLU A 61 -3.11 -15.17 0.87
N TYR A 62 -3.38 -14.35 1.88
CA TYR A 62 -4.38 -14.64 2.92
C TYR A 62 -5.41 -13.51 3.11
N GLY A 63 -5.31 -12.43 2.33
CA GLY A 63 -6.17 -11.25 2.46
C GLY A 63 -5.97 -10.43 3.74
N CYS A 64 -4.98 -10.77 4.58
CA CYS A 64 -4.74 -10.14 5.88
C CYS A 64 -4.47 -8.63 5.74
N TYR A 65 -5.09 -7.85 6.61
CA TYR A 65 -4.75 -6.43 6.78
C TYR A 65 -3.45 -6.32 7.60
N HIS A 66 -2.50 -5.52 7.12
CA HIS A 66 -1.28 -5.22 7.87
C HIS A 66 -1.37 -3.85 8.54
N PHE A 67 -1.51 -2.80 7.74
CA PHE A 67 -1.63 -1.42 8.23
C PHE A 67 -2.24 -0.51 7.18
N ARG A 68 -2.50 0.74 7.58
CA ARG A 68 -2.93 1.81 6.69
C ARG A 68 -2.05 3.04 6.83
N VAL A 69 -2.01 3.82 5.78
CA VAL A 69 -1.44 5.17 5.76
C VAL A 69 -2.54 6.11 5.30
N ASP A 70 -2.77 7.17 6.07
CA ASP A 70 -3.71 8.23 5.75
C ASP A 70 -2.94 9.37 5.07
N ARG A 71 -3.58 10.06 4.12
CA ARG A 71 -3.04 11.32 3.60
C ARG A 71 -2.98 12.33 4.76
N PRO A 72 -1.88 13.10 4.91
CA PRO A 72 -1.79 14.16 5.92
C PRO A 72 -2.84 15.25 5.75
#